data_AF-A0A1I2WAR7-F1
#
_entry.id   AF-A0A1I2WAR7-F1
#
_cell.length_a   1.000
_cell.length_b   1.000
_cell.length_c   1.000
_cell.angle_alpha   90.00
_cell.angle_beta   90.00
_cell.angle_gamma   90.00
#
_symmetry.space_group_name_H-M   'P 1'
#
loop_
_entity.id
_entity.type
_entity.pdbx_description
1 polymer ?
#
loop_
_entity_poly.entity_id
_entity_poly.type
_entity_poly.pdbx_seq_one_letter_code
_entity_poly.pdbx_strand_id
1 'polypeptide(L)'
;MYRPEKQVVTARKGIAAAMLVGVVAFAPPAPAAPAPAAPCRPVQAEGETYTICTVDLRREKVRVFWRGADGQPYSSLSTLADKQGPSLRFAMNAGMYDKDQAPVGLYVEDGRELKGVSTANGPGNFHLKPNGIFYVKGDRAGVLDTARYLRVNPKPDFATQSGPMLVVDGHIHPKISSDGPSQKIRNGVGVRDDGRTAIFAISEHPVSFGAFARLFKDTLGCRNALFLDGSVSSLYAPALGRSDLSRPLGPMVGALAR
;
A
#
# COMPACT_ATOMS: atom_id res chain seq x y z
N MET A 1 90.58 36.17 47.54
CA MET A 1 90.04 35.97 48.91
C MET A 1 89.17 34.73 48.89
N TYR A 2 89.40 33.84 49.85
CA TYR A 2 88.91 32.46 49.95
C TYR A 2 87.41 32.38 50.29
N ARG A 3 86.64 31.57 49.56
CA ARG A 3 85.79 30.49 50.13
C ARG A 3 85.08 29.66 49.03
N PRO A 4 85.03 28.32 49.16
CA PRO A 4 84.32 27.43 48.26
C PRO A 4 82.90 27.15 48.78
N GLU A 5 81.95 26.78 47.90
CA GLU A 5 80.75 26.07 48.35
C GLU A 5 80.16 25.12 47.28
N LYS A 6 80.39 23.83 47.59
CA LYS A 6 79.54 22.63 47.48
C LYS A 6 78.62 22.41 46.27
N GLN A 7 78.82 21.22 45.70
CA GLN A 7 77.98 20.49 44.77
C GLN A 7 76.52 20.35 45.22
N VAL A 8 75.61 20.40 44.26
CA VAL A 8 74.35 19.63 44.29
C VAL A 8 74.22 18.87 42.98
N VAL A 9 74.11 17.55 43.11
CA VAL A 9 73.86 16.57 42.06
C VAL A 9 72.39 16.63 41.67
N THR A 10 72.07 16.63 40.37
CA THR A 10 70.75 16.18 39.91
C THR A 10 70.87 15.35 38.64
N ALA A 11 70.38 14.12 38.75
CA ALA A 11 70.42 13.09 37.74
C ALA A 11 69.58 13.46 36.49
N ARG A 12 70.17 13.32 35.30
CA ARG A 12 69.42 13.31 34.04
C ARG A 12 69.05 11.85 33.72
N LYS A 13 67.81 11.46 34.09
CA LYS A 13 67.20 10.22 33.63
C LYS A 13 66.90 10.33 32.13
N GLY A 14 67.41 9.39 31.34
CA GLY A 14 67.13 9.28 29.91
C GLY A 14 65.65 8.98 29.66
N ILE A 15 65.07 9.67 28.69
CA ILE A 15 63.73 9.38 28.17
C ILE A 15 63.92 8.54 26.91
N ALA A 16 63.74 7.23 27.05
CA ALA A 16 63.54 6.35 25.90
C ALA A 16 62.06 6.44 25.51
N ALA A 17 61.78 7.02 24.33
CA ALA A 17 60.45 7.05 23.77
C ALA A 17 60.07 5.66 23.24
N ALA A 18 59.23 4.93 23.95
CA ALA A 18 58.62 3.70 23.45
C ALA A 18 57.41 4.07 22.58
N MET A 19 57.53 3.86 21.26
CA MET A 19 56.37 3.93 20.35
C MET A 19 55.48 2.69 20.57
N LEU A 20 54.31 2.91 21.16
CA LEU A 20 53.22 1.93 21.19
C LEU A 20 52.49 1.96 19.85
N VAL A 21 52.74 0.96 19.00
CA VAL A 21 51.93 0.69 17.81
C VAL A 21 50.63 0.04 18.28
N GLY A 22 49.55 0.83 18.37
CA GLY A 22 48.22 0.33 18.67
C GLY A 22 47.66 -0.45 17.47
N VAL A 23 47.50 -1.76 17.62
CA VAL A 23 46.80 -2.60 16.64
C VAL A 23 45.31 -2.30 16.76
N VAL A 24 44.77 -1.51 15.83
CA VAL A 24 43.32 -1.29 15.70
C VAL A 24 42.73 -2.55 15.08
N ALA A 25 42.04 -3.36 15.89
CA ALA A 25 41.30 -4.51 15.40
C ALA A 25 40.13 -4.02 14.52
N PHE A 26 40.26 -4.19 13.21
CA PHE A 26 39.17 -3.97 12.25
C PHE A 26 38.10 -5.04 12.47
N ALA A 27 37.01 -4.69 13.15
CA ALA A 27 35.82 -5.53 13.19
C ALA A 27 35.19 -5.54 11.79
N PRO A 28 34.90 -6.71 11.21
CA PRO A 28 34.22 -6.78 9.91
C PRO A 28 32.82 -6.15 10.04
N PRO A 29 32.35 -5.43 9.00
CA PRO A 29 31.01 -4.84 9.01
C PRO A 29 29.97 -5.95 9.17
N ALA A 30 29.03 -5.75 10.09
CA ALA A 30 27.91 -6.67 10.27
C ALA A 30 27.12 -6.80 8.96
N PRO A 31 26.67 -8.02 8.59
CA PRO A 31 25.86 -8.19 7.39
C PRO A 31 24.58 -7.35 7.51
N ALA A 32 24.35 -6.49 6.52
CA ALA A 32 23.12 -5.69 6.44
C ALA A 32 21.91 -6.63 6.42
N ALA A 33 20.92 -6.35 7.26
CA ALA A 33 19.67 -7.10 7.24
C ALA A 33 19.04 -7.02 5.83
N PRO A 34 18.50 -8.13 5.29
CA PRO A 34 17.90 -8.12 3.97
C PRO A 34 16.76 -7.08 3.94
N ALA A 35 16.77 -6.24 2.90
CA ALA A 35 15.68 -5.29 2.68
C ALA A 35 14.34 -6.05 2.65
N PRO A 36 13.26 -5.50 3.25
CA PRO A 36 11.96 -6.15 3.21
C PRO A 36 11.57 -6.39 1.75
N ALA A 37 11.09 -7.60 1.47
CA ALA A 37 10.64 -7.99 0.14
C ALA A 37 9.69 -6.93 -0.44
N ALA A 38 9.83 -6.66 -1.74
CA ALA A 38 8.92 -5.78 -2.46
C ALA A 38 7.48 -6.32 -2.35
N PRO A 39 6.48 -5.46 -2.09
CA PRO A 39 5.11 -5.93 -1.90
C PRO A 39 4.52 -6.46 -3.21
N CYS A 40 4.98 -5.96 -4.37
CA CYS A 40 4.40 -6.23 -5.68
C CYS A 40 5.25 -7.22 -6.51
N ARG A 41 4.58 -8.17 -7.17
CA ARG A 41 5.20 -9.13 -8.10
C ARG A 41 4.25 -9.52 -9.24
N PRO A 42 4.77 -9.94 -10.40
CA PRO A 42 3.95 -10.53 -11.45
C PRO A 42 3.41 -11.91 -11.03
N VAL A 43 2.19 -12.22 -11.48
CA VAL A 43 1.49 -13.50 -11.28
C VAL A 43 0.75 -13.87 -12.55
N GLN A 44 0.87 -15.13 -12.97
CA GLN A 44 0.08 -15.71 -14.06
C GLN A 44 -1.12 -16.45 -13.48
N ALA A 45 -2.31 -16.26 -14.05
CA ALA A 45 -3.52 -17.00 -13.69
C ALA A 45 -4.46 -17.10 -14.89
N GLU A 46 -4.93 -18.32 -15.19
CA GLU A 46 -5.84 -18.59 -16.33
C GLU A 46 -5.34 -18.05 -17.68
N GLY A 47 -4.02 -18.01 -17.89
CA GLY A 47 -3.41 -17.46 -19.11
C GLY A 47 -3.25 -15.95 -19.15
N GLU A 48 -3.65 -15.24 -18.09
CA GLU A 48 -3.54 -13.79 -17.96
C GLU A 48 -2.44 -13.38 -16.97
N THR A 49 -1.82 -12.22 -17.24
CA THR A 49 -0.77 -11.64 -16.38
C THR A 49 -1.34 -10.54 -15.49
N TYR A 50 -0.97 -10.59 -14.21
CA TYR A 50 -1.35 -9.62 -13.19
C TYR A 50 -0.14 -9.14 -12.39
N THR A 51 -0.16 -7.90 -11.92
CA THR A 51 0.70 -7.47 -10.83
C THR A 51 -0.07 -7.55 -9.51
N ILE A 52 0.46 -8.31 -8.55
CA ILE A 52 -0.14 -8.53 -7.23
C ILE A 52 0.73 -7.89 -6.16
N CYS A 53 0.16 -6.96 -5.41
CA CYS A 53 0.78 -6.29 -4.26
C CYS A 53 0.19 -6.85 -2.95
N THR A 54 0.98 -7.59 -2.19
CA THR A 54 0.58 -8.20 -0.90
C THR A 54 1.15 -7.41 0.26
N VAL A 55 0.30 -7.04 1.22
CA VAL A 55 0.67 -6.19 2.37
C VAL A 55 0.34 -6.92 3.67
N ASP A 56 1.34 -7.12 4.52
CA ASP A 56 1.16 -7.58 5.90
C ASP A 56 0.95 -6.35 6.80
N LEU A 57 -0.27 -6.17 7.30
CA LEU A 57 -0.66 -4.98 8.08
C LEU A 57 0.03 -4.88 9.45
N ARG A 58 0.73 -5.93 9.89
CA ARG A 58 1.58 -5.87 11.09
C ARG A 58 2.93 -5.20 10.80
N ARG A 59 3.37 -5.21 9.54
CA ARG A 59 4.68 -4.72 9.11
C ARG A 59 4.61 -3.43 8.32
N GLU A 60 3.48 -3.18 7.67
CA GLU A 60 3.24 -2.01 6.82
C GLU A 60 1.94 -1.32 7.24
N LYS A 61 1.72 -0.10 6.76
CA LYS A 61 0.47 0.64 6.96
C LYS A 61 -0.24 0.78 5.61
N VAL A 62 -1.53 0.50 5.56
CA VAL A 62 -2.36 0.80 4.39
C VAL A 62 -3.19 2.05 4.68
N ARG A 63 -3.14 3.04 3.78
CA ARG A 63 -3.91 4.28 3.88
C ARG A 63 -4.64 4.55 2.57
N VAL A 64 -5.72 5.32 2.65
CA VAL A 64 -6.30 5.98 1.48
C VAL A 64 -5.87 7.44 1.46
N PHE A 65 -5.78 8.02 0.26
CA PHE A 65 -5.34 9.38 0.02
C PHE A 65 -6.29 10.05 -0.95
N TRP A 66 -6.69 11.29 -0.69
CA TRP A 66 -7.52 12.05 -1.62
C TRP A 66 -6.96 13.45 -1.82
N ARG A 67 -6.92 14.26 -0.76
CA ARG A 67 -6.48 15.65 -0.82
C ARG A 67 -5.17 15.87 -0.10
N GLY A 68 -4.33 16.75 -0.65
CA GLY A 68 -3.14 17.25 0.02
C GLY A 68 -3.48 18.26 1.13
N ALA A 69 -2.44 18.75 1.81
CA ALA A 69 -2.57 19.75 2.87
C ALA A 69 -3.14 21.10 2.38
N ASP A 70 -3.07 21.38 1.08
CA ASP A 70 -3.65 22.52 0.39
C ASP A 70 -5.16 22.34 0.08
N GLY A 71 -5.74 21.18 0.45
CA GLY A 71 -7.12 20.85 0.18
C GLY A 71 -7.39 20.45 -1.27
N GLN A 72 -6.37 20.35 -2.13
CA GLN A 72 -6.52 19.95 -3.53
C GLN A 72 -6.30 18.44 -3.70
N PRO A 73 -7.00 17.77 -4.63
CA PRO A 73 -6.75 16.36 -4.92
C PRO A 73 -5.31 16.12 -5.38
N TYR A 74 -4.69 15.04 -4.91
CA TYR A 74 -3.35 14.63 -5.38
C TYR A 74 -3.30 14.41 -6.90
N SER A 75 -4.41 13.97 -7.49
CA SER A 75 -4.65 13.84 -8.94
C SER A 75 -3.78 12.84 -9.70
N SER A 76 -2.61 12.45 -9.21
CA SER A 76 -1.76 11.47 -9.85
C SER A 76 -0.96 10.65 -8.84
N LEU A 77 -0.55 9.45 -9.25
CA LEU A 77 0.29 8.58 -8.43
C LEU A 77 1.70 9.16 -8.23
N SER A 78 2.24 9.87 -9.22
CA SER A 78 3.54 10.54 -9.11
C SER A 78 3.50 11.66 -8.08
N THR A 79 2.47 12.53 -8.11
CA THR A 79 2.29 13.57 -7.10
C THR A 79 2.14 12.98 -5.70
N LEU A 80 1.41 11.85 -5.55
CA LEU A 80 1.33 11.15 -4.28
C LEU A 80 2.71 10.59 -3.86
N ALA A 81 3.44 9.97 -4.78
CA ALA A 81 4.77 9.43 -4.52
C ALA A 81 5.78 10.50 -4.09
N ASP A 82 5.79 11.67 -4.75
CA ASP A 82 6.65 12.79 -4.38
C ASP A 82 6.35 13.30 -2.96
N LYS A 83 5.07 13.29 -2.56
CA LYS A 83 4.63 13.77 -1.25
C LYS A 83 4.88 12.77 -0.12
N GLN A 84 4.76 11.47 -0.38
CA GLN A 84 5.00 10.41 0.62
C GLN A 84 6.47 9.95 0.65
N GLY A 85 7.22 10.22 -0.42
CA GLY A 85 8.62 9.88 -0.56
C GLY A 85 8.89 8.37 -0.50
N PRO A 86 10.11 7.98 -0.08
CA PRO A 86 10.55 6.58 -0.03
C PRO A 86 9.72 5.65 0.86
N SER A 87 8.86 6.20 1.71
CA SER A 87 7.96 5.40 2.54
C SER A 87 6.87 4.71 1.72
N LEU A 88 6.49 5.25 0.55
CA LEU A 88 5.44 4.69 -0.31
C LEU A 88 5.95 3.47 -1.07
N ARG A 89 5.46 2.29 -0.67
CA ARG A 89 5.90 1.00 -1.20
C ARG A 89 5.15 0.59 -2.45
N PHE A 90 3.87 0.98 -2.55
CA PHE A 90 3.08 1.00 -3.78
C PHE A 90 1.87 1.93 -3.61
N ALA A 91 1.25 2.34 -4.71
CA ALA A 91 -0.05 3.00 -4.72
C ALA A 91 -0.86 2.65 -5.97
N MET A 92 -2.18 2.68 -5.86
CA MET A 92 -3.11 2.56 -7.00
C MET A 92 -4.35 3.43 -6.78
N ASN A 93 -5.11 3.67 -7.84
CA ASN A 93 -6.44 4.28 -7.70
C ASN A 93 -7.36 3.39 -6.85
N ALA A 94 -8.24 4.01 -6.07
CA ALA A 94 -9.07 3.34 -5.09
C ALA A 94 -10.56 3.36 -5.51
N GLY A 95 -11.46 3.79 -4.63
CA GLY A 95 -12.89 3.88 -4.92
C GLY A 95 -13.23 4.88 -6.01
N MET A 96 -14.43 4.74 -6.55
CA MET A 96 -14.93 5.55 -7.66
C MET A 96 -15.14 7.01 -7.25
N TYR A 97 -14.94 7.90 -8.22
CA TYR A 97 -15.00 9.34 -8.03
C TYR A 97 -15.78 10.03 -9.16
N ASP A 98 -16.21 11.27 -8.91
CA ASP A 98 -16.92 12.11 -9.88
C ASP A 98 -15.95 12.97 -10.71
N LYS A 99 -16.49 13.83 -11.59
CA LYS A 99 -15.67 14.69 -12.45
C LYS A 99 -14.75 15.66 -11.69
N ASP A 100 -15.06 15.94 -10.42
CA ASP A 100 -14.32 16.86 -9.54
C ASP A 100 -13.35 16.08 -8.62
N GLN A 101 -13.06 14.81 -8.96
CA GLN A 101 -12.17 13.92 -8.22
C GLN A 101 -12.65 13.57 -6.81
N ALA A 102 -13.92 13.87 -6.50
CA ALA A 102 -14.50 13.59 -5.19
C ALA A 102 -15.04 12.15 -5.12
N PRO A 103 -14.89 11.45 -3.98
CA PRO A 103 -15.46 10.12 -3.80
C PRO A 103 -16.97 10.11 -4.02
N VAL A 104 -17.47 9.14 -4.81
CA VAL A 104 -18.92 8.95 -5.04
C VAL A 104 -19.62 8.35 -3.82
N GLY A 105 -18.90 7.54 -3.05
CA GLY A 105 -19.40 6.86 -1.85
C GLY A 105 -18.53 7.10 -0.63
N LEU A 106 -18.64 6.20 0.37
CA LEU A 106 -17.91 6.33 1.64
C LEU A 106 -16.42 6.64 1.42
N TYR A 107 -15.94 7.65 2.12
CA TYR A 107 -14.53 7.96 2.24
C TYR A 107 -14.20 8.36 3.68
N VAL A 108 -13.29 7.60 4.29
CA VAL A 108 -12.78 7.85 5.65
C VAL A 108 -11.27 7.96 5.58
N GLU A 109 -10.72 9.01 6.18
CA GLU A 109 -9.28 9.26 6.27
C GLU A 109 -8.93 9.72 7.67
N ASP A 110 -7.93 9.09 8.29
CA ASP A 110 -7.52 9.34 9.68
C ASP A 110 -8.70 9.32 10.68
N GLY A 111 -9.60 8.35 10.51
CA GLY A 111 -10.79 8.15 11.35
C GLY A 111 -11.91 9.15 11.12
N ARG A 112 -11.76 10.09 10.17
CA ARG A 112 -12.75 11.12 9.85
C ARG A 112 -13.50 10.75 8.58
N GLU A 113 -14.83 10.65 8.68
CA GLU A 113 -15.70 10.50 7.51
C GLU A 113 -15.77 11.82 6.75
N LEU A 114 -15.22 11.85 5.53
CA LEU A 114 -15.25 13.02 4.65
C LEU A 114 -16.38 12.92 3.61
N LYS A 115 -16.88 11.70 3.37
CA LYS A 115 -18.02 11.41 2.51
C LYS A 115 -18.75 10.19 3.06
N GLY A 116 -20.08 10.27 3.12
CA GLY A 116 -20.91 9.19 3.64
C GLY A 116 -21.14 8.03 2.67
N VAL A 117 -21.61 6.91 3.22
CA VAL A 117 -21.96 5.71 2.45
C VAL A 117 -23.03 6.03 1.40
N SER A 118 -22.80 5.65 0.16
CA SER A 118 -23.81 5.70 -0.89
C SER A 118 -24.50 4.34 -1.06
N THR A 119 -25.81 4.32 -0.80
CA THR A 119 -26.69 3.17 -1.06
C THR A 119 -27.52 3.34 -2.32
N ALA A 120 -27.33 4.45 -3.04
CA ALA A 120 -28.07 4.79 -4.24
C ALA A 120 -28.02 3.67 -5.29
N ASN A 121 -29.07 3.64 -6.11
CA ASN A 121 -29.12 2.87 -7.34
C ASN A 121 -28.79 3.80 -8.52
N GLY A 122 -28.32 3.23 -9.62
CA GLY A 122 -27.92 3.99 -10.79
C GLY A 122 -27.25 3.11 -11.84
N PRO A 123 -26.73 3.71 -12.92
CA PRO A 123 -26.00 3.00 -13.95
C PRO A 123 -24.54 2.75 -13.57
N GLY A 124 -23.90 1.80 -14.23
CA GLY A 124 -22.46 1.56 -14.11
C GLY A 124 -22.04 0.71 -12.91
N ASN A 125 -20.74 0.45 -12.82
CA ASN A 125 -20.16 -0.55 -11.93
C ASN A 125 -20.40 -0.25 -10.43
N PHE A 126 -20.39 1.03 -10.02
CA PHE A 126 -20.67 1.43 -8.63
C PHE A 126 -22.03 0.92 -8.12
N HIS A 127 -23.00 0.86 -9.03
CA HIS A 127 -24.38 0.52 -8.73
C HIS A 127 -24.72 -0.94 -9.04
N LEU A 128 -23.74 -1.72 -9.53
CA LEU A 128 -23.88 -3.17 -9.66
C LEU A 128 -23.82 -3.80 -8.27
N LYS A 129 -24.99 -3.96 -7.64
CA LYS A 129 -25.11 -4.46 -6.26
C LYS A 129 -24.90 -5.99 -6.16
N PRO A 130 -24.28 -6.47 -5.06
CA PRO A 130 -23.68 -5.67 -3.99
C PRO A 130 -22.40 -4.92 -4.41
N ASN A 131 -22.38 -3.62 -4.12
CA ASN A 131 -21.15 -2.85 -4.05
C ASN A 131 -20.58 -2.96 -2.63
N GLY A 132 -19.37 -2.46 -2.39
CA GLY A 132 -18.69 -2.74 -1.14
C GLY A 132 -17.71 -1.67 -0.69
N ILE A 133 -17.16 -1.90 0.48
CA ILE A 133 -16.27 -1.00 1.18
C ILE A 133 -15.02 -1.77 1.58
N PHE A 134 -13.87 -1.29 1.12
CA PHE A 134 -12.59 -1.65 1.70
C PHE A 134 -12.31 -0.70 2.86
N TYR A 135 -11.88 -1.24 3.99
CA TYR A 135 -11.52 -0.45 5.16
C TYR A 135 -10.29 -1.01 5.88
N VAL A 136 -9.63 -0.15 6.65
CA VAL A 136 -8.50 -0.47 7.52
C VAL A 136 -8.79 0.06 8.92
N LYS A 137 -8.51 -0.75 9.94
CA LYS A 137 -8.60 -0.40 11.36
C LYS A 137 -7.42 -1.03 12.10
N GLY A 138 -6.49 -0.20 12.55
CA GLY A 138 -5.25 -0.65 13.19
C GLY A 138 -4.41 -1.55 12.28
N ASP A 139 -4.16 -2.78 12.72
CA ASP A 139 -3.40 -3.81 11.99
C ASP A 139 -4.30 -4.78 11.20
N ARG A 140 -5.56 -4.39 10.93
CA ARG A 140 -6.53 -5.21 10.21
C ARG A 140 -7.21 -4.43 9.09
N ALA A 141 -7.46 -5.14 7.99
CA ALA A 141 -8.27 -4.67 6.88
C ALA A 141 -9.51 -5.56 6.71
N GLY A 142 -10.53 -5.00 6.07
CA GLY A 142 -11.72 -5.76 5.70
C GLY A 142 -12.29 -5.29 4.37
N VAL A 143 -13.00 -6.21 3.72
CA VAL A 143 -13.87 -5.93 2.58
C VAL A 143 -15.25 -6.45 2.93
N LEU A 144 -16.24 -5.57 2.91
CA LEU A 144 -17.64 -5.91 3.18
C LEU A 144 -18.53 -5.37 2.08
N ASP A 145 -19.61 -6.09 1.77
CA ASP A 145 -20.71 -5.48 1.04
C ASP A 145 -21.29 -4.31 1.86
N THR A 146 -21.83 -3.31 1.16
CA THR A 146 -22.31 -2.06 1.78
C THR A 146 -23.34 -2.30 2.89
N ALA A 147 -24.26 -3.25 2.73
CA ALA A 147 -25.29 -3.51 3.72
C ALA A 147 -24.71 -4.12 5.00
N ARG A 148 -23.77 -5.05 4.87
CA ARG A 148 -23.04 -5.62 6.01
C ARG A 148 -22.15 -4.60 6.69
N TYR A 149 -21.47 -3.74 5.93
CA TYR A 149 -20.69 -2.64 6.51
C TYR A 149 -21.54 -1.75 7.41
N LEU A 150 -22.73 -1.34 6.95
CA LEU A 150 -23.66 -0.50 7.72
C LEU A 150 -24.13 -1.19 9.02
N ARG A 151 -24.37 -2.50 9.00
CA ARG A 151 -24.76 -3.26 10.19
C ARG A 151 -23.62 -3.42 11.20
N VAL A 152 -22.41 -3.73 10.72
CA VAL A 152 -21.24 -3.97 11.58
C VAL A 152 -20.68 -2.65 12.12
N ASN A 153 -20.72 -1.59 11.32
CA ASN A 153 -20.20 -0.26 11.63
C ASN A 153 -18.78 -0.30 12.27
N PRO A 154 -17.75 -0.73 11.51
CA PRO A 154 -16.44 -1.01 12.09
C PRO A 154 -15.71 0.22 12.65
N LYS A 155 -16.15 1.45 12.34
CA LYS A 155 -15.46 2.72 12.67
C LYS A 155 -13.98 2.67 12.26
N PRO A 156 -13.68 2.62 10.96
CA PRO A 156 -12.34 2.42 10.46
C PRO A 156 -11.48 3.69 10.54
N ASP A 157 -10.16 3.51 10.48
CA ASP A 157 -9.21 4.62 10.33
C ASP A 157 -9.19 5.10 8.87
N PHE A 158 -9.33 4.17 7.94
CA PHE A 158 -9.37 4.45 6.50
C PHE A 158 -10.46 3.62 5.83
N ALA A 159 -11.19 4.21 4.90
CA ALA A 159 -12.16 3.46 4.09
C ALA A 159 -12.42 4.12 2.74
N THR A 160 -12.74 3.28 1.77
CA THR A 160 -13.18 3.71 0.43
C THR A 160 -14.28 2.79 -0.07
N GLN A 161 -15.34 3.36 -0.63
CA GLN A 161 -16.42 2.61 -1.27
C GLN A 161 -16.19 2.49 -2.77
N SER A 162 -16.45 1.30 -3.31
CA SER A 162 -16.41 1.03 -4.74
C SER A 162 -17.43 -0.05 -5.10
N GLY A 163 -17.47 -0.45 -6.36
CA GLY A 163 -18.31 -1.57 -6.77
C GLY A 163 -18.05 -2.03 -8.19
N PRO A 164 -18.37 -3.28 -8.53
CA PRO A 164 -19.05 -4.26 -7.67
C PRO A 164 -18.12 -4.93 -6.64
N MET A 165 -18.68 -5.63 -5.66
CA MET A 165 -17.96 -6.72 -5.01
C MET A 165 -17.57 -7.76 -6.08
N LEU A 166 -16.36 -8.28 -6.02
CA LEU A 166 -15.89 -9.36 -6.90
C LEU A 166 -16.25 -10.72 -6.31
N VAL A 167 -15.97 -10.88 -5.02
CA VAL A 167 -16.21 -12.11 -4.24
C VAL A 167 -16.90 -11.72 -2.95
N VAL A 168 -17.95 -12.45 -2.58
CA VAL A 168 -18.74 -12.26 -1.36
C VAL A 168 -18.80 -13.60 -0.62
N ASP A 169 -18.23 -13.64 0.57
CA ASP A 169 -18.17 -14.81 1.46
C ASP A 169 -17.66 -16.12 0.79
N GLY A 170 -16.83 -15.99 -0.26
CA GLY A 170 -16.24 -17.08 -1.03
C GLY A 170 -16.95 -17.38 -2.36
N HIS A 171 -18.02 -16.66 -2.69
CA HIS A 171 -18.76 -16.81 -3.94
C HIS A 171 -18.53 -15.62 -4.86
N ILE A 172 -18.36 -15.87 -6.16
CA ILE A 172 -18.29 -14.80 -7.16
C ILE A 172 -19.62 -14.06 -7.18
N HIS A 173 -19.56 -12.73 -7.30
CA HIS A 173 -20.75 -11.89 -7.37
C HIS A 173 -21.74 -12.40 -8.43
N PRO A 174 -23.03 -12.60 -8.11
CA PRO A 174 -23.96 -13.36 -8.94
C PRO A 174 -24.27 -12.72 -10.31
N LYS A 175 -24.09 -11.39 -10.43
CA LYS A 175 -24.25 -10.67 -11.71
C LYS A 175 -22.97 -10.58 -12.54
N ILE A 176 -21.85 -11.14 -12.07
CA ILE A 176 -20.62 -11.23 -12.88
C ILE A 176 -20.74 -12.50 -13.73
N SER A 177 -20.75 -12.34 -15.04
CA SER A 177 -20.62 -13.46 -15.98
C SER A 177 -19.20 -14.00 -15.97
N SER A 178 -19.05 -15.31 -16.24
CA SER A 178 -17.76 -15.99 -16.22
C SER A 178 -16.73 -15.33 -17.15
N ASP A 179 -17.09 -15.13 -18.40
CA ASP A 179 -16.27 -14.47 -19.43
C ASP A 179 -17.10 -13.43 -20.17
N GLY A 180 -17.61 -12.47 -19.40
CA GLY A 180 -18.43 -11.39 -19.94
C GLY A 180 -17.73 -10.57 -21.05
N PRO A 181 -18.51 -9.90 -21.91
CA PRO A 181 -17.97 -9.16 -23.07
C PRO A 181 -17.15 -7.92 -22.68
N SER A 182 -17.23 -7.47 -21.42
CA SER A 182 -16.45 -6.33 -20.94
C SER A 182 -15.01 -6.73 -20.64
N GLN A 183 -14.08 -6.28 -21.47
CA GLN A 183 -12.64 -6.47 -21.30
C GLN A 183 -11.99 -5.12 -20.98
N LYS A 184 -11.37 -4.99 -19.81
CA LYS A 184 -10.70 -3.75 -19.37
C LYS A 184 -9.49 -4.07 -18.51
N ILE A 185 -8.57 -3.13 -18.37
CA ILE A 185 -7.59 -3.17 -17.27
C ILE A 185 -8.34 -3.00 -15.96
N ARG A 186 -8.21 -3.96 -15.06
CA ARG A 186 -8.97 -3.99 -13.80
C ARG A 186 -8.01 -3.96 -12.63
N ASN A 187 -8.38 -3.22 -11.59
CA ASN A 187 -7.76 -3.32 -10.28
C ASN A 187 -8.78 -3.66 -9.20
N GLY A 188 -8.28 -4.15 -8.08
CA GLY A 188 -9.13 -4.65 -7.00
C GLY A 188 -8.34 -4.88 -5.72
N VAL A 189 -9.08 -5.10 -4.64
CA VAL A 189 -8.53 -5.42 -3.32
C VAL A 189 -9.29 -6.58 -2.70
N GLY A 190 -8.56 -7.52 -2.12
CA GLY A 190 -9.08 -8.60 -1.30
C GLY A 190 -8.37 -8.66 0.04
N VAL A 191 -8.93 -9.41 0.98
CA VAL A 191 -8.36 -9.61 2.31
C VAL A 191 -8.29 -11.09 2.66
N ARG A 192 -7.24 -11.46 3.40
CA ARG A 192 -7.01 -12.82 3.91
C ARG A 192 -6.51 -12.77 5.35
N ASP A 193 -6.28 -13.95 5.91
CA ASP A 193 -5.63 -14.13 7.22
C ASP A 193 -6.34 -13.34 8.32
N ASP A 194 -7.68 -13.41 8.31
CA ASP A 194 -8.56 -12.67 9.22
C ASP A 194 -8.34 -11.14 9.18
N GLY A 195 -8.01 -10.63 7.98
CA GLY A 195 -7.77 -9.21 7.74
C GLY A 195 -6.35 -8.75 8.03
N ARG A 196 -5.42 -9.64 8.38
CA ARG A 196 -4.00 -9.28 8.58
C ARG A 196 -3.24 -9.06 7.28
N THR A 197 -3.78 -9.56 6.17
CA THR A 197 -3.19 -9.44 4.84
C THR A 197 -4.18 -8.77 3.89
N ALA A 198 -3.77 -7.64 3.31
CA ALA A 198 -4.47 -7.02 2.19
C ALA A 198 -3.75 -7.35 0.88
N ILE A 199 -4.52 -7.71 -0.15
CA ILE A 199 -3.99 -8.09 -1.45
C ILE A 199 -4.61 -7.19 -2.48
N PHE A 200 -3.77 -6.44 -3.17
CA PHE A 200 -4.16 -5.58 -4.27
C PHE A 200 -3.70 -6.21 -5.58
N ALA A 201 -4.52 -6.10 -6.62
CA ALA A 201 -4.22 -6.66 -7.93
C ALA A 201 -4.53 -5.64 -9.01
N ILE A 202 -3.74 -5.67 -10.08
CA ILE A 202 -4.04 -5.01 -11.35
C ILE A 202 -3.73 -5.99 -12.50
N SER A 203 -4.58 -6.03 -13.53
CA SER A 203 -4.30 -6.80 -14.74
C SER A 203 -3.34 -6.05 -15.67
N GLU A 204 -2.43 -6.76 -16.34
CA GLU A 204 -1.52 -6.12 -17.32
C GLU A 204 -2.18 -5.97 -18.69
N HIS A 205 -3.20 -6.78 -18.97
CA HIS A 205 -4.00 -6.73 -20.18
C HIS A 205 -5.50 -6.65 -19.86
N PRO A 206 -6.35 -6.25 -20.84
CA PRO A 206 -7.78 -6.23 -20.64
C PRO A 206 -8.32 -7.62 -20.32
N VAL A 207 -9.01 -7.75 -19.19
CA VAL A 207 -9.61 -9.02 -18.72
C VAL A 207 -11.11 -8.86 -18.44
N SER A 208 -11.82 -9.99 -18.43
CA SER A 208 -13.24 -10.04 -18.08
C SER A 208 -13.42 -9.79 -16.58
N PHE A 209 -14.63 -9.37 -16.17
CA PHE A 209 -14.93 -9.28 -14.74
C PHE A 209 -14.84 -10.65 -14.05
N GLY A 210 -15.27 -11.73 -14.73
CA GLY A 210 -15.25 -13.07 -14.14
C GLY A 210 -13.85 -13.65 -14.03
N ALA A 211 -12.97 -13.45 -15.02
CA ALA A 211 -11.55 -13.79 -14.91
C ALA A 211 -10.89 -13.06 -13.72
N PHE A 212 -11.17 -11.77 -13.58
CA PHE A 212 -10.66 -10.99 -12.46
C PHE A 212 -11.25 -11.43 -11.10
N ALA A 213 -12.52 -11.82 -11.05
CA ALA A 213 -13.12 -12.36 -9.83
C ALA A 213 -12.54 -13.73 -9.44
N ARG A 214 -12.28 -14.61 -10.42
CA ARG A 214 -11.62 -15.91 -10.22
C ARG A 214 -10.17 -15.75 -9.77
N LEU A 215 -9.43 -14.75 -10.26
CA LEU A 215 -8.12 -14.41 -9.70
C LEU A 215 -8.22 -14.21 -8.17
N PHE A 216 -9.15 -13.39 -7.69
CA PHE A 216 -9.30 -13.16 -6.26
C PHE A 216 -9.76 -14.40 -5.50
N LYS A 217 -10.75 -15.12 -6.02
CA LYS A 217 -11.34 -16.28 -5.34
C LYS A 217 -10.42 -17.50 -5.36
N ASP A 218 -10.00 -17.91 -6.55
CA ASP A 218 -9.40 -19.21 -6.81
C ASP A 218 -7.87 -19.16 -6.72
N THR A 219 -7.23 -18.13 -7.28
CA THR A 219 -5.77 -17.99 -7.25
C THR A 219 -5.27 -17.35 -5.96
N LEU A 220 -5.93 -16.28 -5.50
CA LEU A 220 -5.51 -15.52 -4.34
C LEU A 220 -6.18 -16.02 -3.05
N GLY A 221 -7.27 -16.79 -3.11
CA GLY A 221 -7.94 -17.34 -1.91
C GLY A 221 -8.65 -16.28 -1.05
N CYS A 222 -9.08 -15.17 -1.64
CA CYS A 222 -9.82 -14.13 -0.94
C CYS A 222 -11.29 -14.53 -0.79
N ARG A 223 -11.80 -14.56 0.45
CA ARG A 223 -13.23 -14.77 0.71
C ARG A 223 -14.08 -13.55 0.36
N ASN A 224 -13.51 -12.35 0.51
CA ASN A 224 -14.14 -11.11 0.10
C ASN A 224 -13.15 -10.29 -0.72
N ALA A 225 -13.61 -9.77 -1.84
CA ALA A 225 -12.82 -8.92 -2.72
C ALA A 225 -13.70 -7.87 -3.39
N LEU A 226 -13.14 -6.69 -3.62
CA LEU A 226 -13.80 -5.50 -4.13
C LEU A 226 -13.09 -5.02 -5.38
N PHE A 227 -13.87 -4.74 -6.42
CA PHE A 227 -13.37 -4.05 -7.59
C PHE A 227 -13.13 -2.57 -7.27
N LEU A 228 -11.96 -2.07 -7.61
CA LEU A 228 -11.61 -0.65 -7.53
C LEU A 228 -11.89 0.02 -8.89
N ASP A 229 -11.71 1.34 -9.00
CA ASP A 229 -12.16 2.05 -10.21
C ASP A 229 -11.43 1.60 -11.50
N GLY A 230 -12.10 0.81 -12.33
CA GLY A 230 -11.49 0.24 -13.53
C GLY A 230 -11.49 1.09 -14.79
N SER A 231 -11.94 2.35 -14.77
CA SER A 231 -11.78 3.24 -15.94
C SER A 231 -10.42 3.93 -16.00
N VAL A 232 -9.69 3.91 -14.88
CA VAL A 232 -8.40 4.57 -14.69
C VAL A 232 -7.42 3.71 -13.90
N SER A 233 -7.57 2.37 -13.94
CA SER A 233 -6.68 1.40 -13.30
C SER A 233 -5.22 1.76 -13.53
N SER A 234 -4.48 2.06 -12.47
CA SER A 234 -3.10 2.50 -12.54
C SER A 234 -2.33 2.08 -11.30
N LEU A 235 -1.04 1.78 -11.47
CA LEU A 235 -0.16 1.33 -10.40
C LEU A 235 1.15 2.13 -10.36
N TYR A 236 1.54 2.49 -9.15
CA TYR A 236 2.88 2.89 -8.78
C TYR A 236 3.50 1.78 -7.95
N ALA A 237 4.57 1.18 -8.45
CA ALA A 237 5.30 0.09 -7.80
C ALA A 237 6.81 0.27 -8.07
N PRO A 238 7.53 1.04 -7.22
CA PRO A 238 8.91 1.45 -7.48
C PRO A 238 9.88 0.26 -7.52
N ALA A 239 9.61 -0.79 -6.75
CA ALA A 239 10.41 -2.01 -6.77
C ALA A 239 10.32 -2.79 -8.10
N LEU A 240 9.30 -2.52 -8.92
CA LEU A 240 9.14 -3.04 -10.28
C LEU A 240 9.52 -2.00 -11.34
N GLY A 241 10.02 -0.82 -10.95
CA GLY A 241 10.28 0.29 -11.87
C GLY A 241 9.03 0.85 -12.55
N ARG A 242 7.83 0.62 -11.98
CA ARG A 242 6.55 0.98 -12.58
C ARG A 242 5.97 2.24 -11.97
N SER A 243 5.58 3.18 -12.83
CA SER A 243 4.81 4.37 -12.46
C SER A 243 3.88 4.71 -13.63
N ASP A 244 2.63 4.28 -13.54
CA ASP A 244 1.66 4.50 -14.61
C ASP A 244 1.22 5.96 -14.69
N LEU A 245 1.07 6.48 -15.92
CA LEU A 245 0.40 7.74 -16.19
C LEU A 245 -1.08 7.47 -16.47
N SER A 246 -1.96 8.30 -15.89
CA SER A 246 -3.41 8.18 -16.02
C SER A 246 -4.07 9.53 -16.18
N ARG A 247 -5.38 9.51 -16.45
CA ARG A 247 -6.22 10.69 -16.26
C ARG A 247 -6.19 11.11 -14.78
N PRO A 248 -6.57 12.36 -14.45
CA PRO A 248 -6.65 12.81 -13.07
C PRO A 248 -7.45 11.82 -12.21
N LEU A 249 -6.80 11.33 -11.15
CA LEU A 249 -7.32 10.33 -10.23
C LEU A 249 -8.02 10.98 -9.04
N GLY A 250 -9.09 10.37 -8.56
CA GLY A 250 -9.71 10.70 -7.28
C GLY A 250 -9.01 9.99 -6.11
N PRO A 251 -9.75 9.28 -5.24
CA PRO A 251 -9.18 8.48 -4.17
C PRO A 251 -8.11 7.50 -4.65
N MET A 252 -7.03 7.41 -3.89
CA MET A 252 -5.96 6.44 -4.06
C MET A 252 -5.77 5.63 -2.79
N VAL A 253 -5.17 4.45 -2.92
CA VAL A 253 -4.80 3.57 -1.80
C VAL A 253 -3.34 3.19 -1.96
N GLY A 254 -2.60 3.14 -0.85
CA GLY A 254 -1.19 2.77 -0.88
C GLY A 254 -0.72 2.13 0.41
N ALA A 255 0.36 1.36 0.31
CA ALA A 255 1.08 0.84 1.47
C ALA A 255 2.32 1.67 1.75
N LEU A 256 2.52 1.96 3.03
CA LEU A 256 3.67 2.68 3.56
C LEU A 256 4.51 1.74 4.42
N ALA A 257 5.83 1.90 4.35
CA ALA A 257 6.74 1.34 5.35
C ALA A 257 6.37 1.88 6.75
N ARG A 258 6.51 1.03 7.77
CA ARG A 258 6.34 1.44 9.17
C ARG A 258 7.53 2.22 9.68
#